data_AF-A0A2D4SP50-F1
#
_entry.id   AF-A0A2D4SP50-F1
#
_cell.length_a   1.000
_cell.length_b   1.000
_cell.length_c   1.000
_cell.angle_alpha   90.00
_cell.angle_beta   90.00
_cell.angle_gamma   90.00
#
_symmetry.space_group_name_H-M   'P 1'
#
loop_
_entity.id
_entity.type
_entity.pdbx_description
1 polymer ?
#
loop_
_entity_poly.entity_id
_entity_poly.type
_entity_poly.pdbx_seq_one_letter_code
_entity_poly.pdbx_strand_id
1 'polypeptide(L)'
;MVYRKVIINSILFENPDARACMKKILTAFLLVGCTSQSGPASPCYSLCQELVQTCDYSAFPSFSSCEEGCVYYQEEGVDVEGQLTCIQEAECNDFAVIECENEYGVESDNE
;
A
#
# COMPACT_ATOMS: atom_id res chain seq x y z
N MET A 1 -44.99 -4.48 7.15
CA MET A 1 -45.63 -3.65 6.10
C MET A 1 -44.74 -2.45 5.84
N VAL A 2 -44.38 -2.26 4.56
CA VAL A 2 -44.17 -0.99 3.83
C VAL A 2 -43.31 0.09 4.50
N TYR A 3 -42.19 0.51 3.87
CA TYR A 3 -42.04 1.92 3.51
C TYR A 3 -41.22 2.09 2.21
N ARG A 4 -41.92 2.70 1.25
CA ARG A 4 -41.48 3.16 -0.07
C ARG A 4 -40.43 4.28 0.04
N LYS A 5 -39.50 4.29 -0.91
CA LYS A 5 -38.99 5.44 -1.69
C LYS A 5 -39.44 6.85 -1.22
N VAL A 6 -38.49 7.70 -0.81
CA VAL A 6 -38.45 9.14 -1.18
C VAL A 6 -36.98 9.61 -1.27
N ILE A 7 -36.65 10.17 -2.44
CA ILE A 7 -35.42 10.88 -2.84
C ILE A 7 -35.49 12.31 -2.31
N ILE A 8 -34.50 12.85 -1.57
CA ILE A 8 -34.25 14.32 -1.48
C ILE A 8 -32.77 14.63 -1.17
N ASN A 9 -32.19 15.45 -2.05
CA ASN A 9 -31.08 16.43 -1.92
C ASN A 9 -29.76 16.07 -1.22
N SER A 10 -28.68 16.15 -2.01
CA SER A 10 -27.64 17.17 -1.87
C SER A 10 -27.36 17.64 -0.44
N ILE A 11 -26.54 16.89 0.30
CA ILE A 11 -25.86 17.41 1.50
C ILE A 11 -24.39 17.59 1.15
N LEU A 12 -24.07 18.86 0.94
CA LEU A 12 -22.80 19.53 1.20
C LEU A 12 -21.93 18.77 2.23
N PHE A 13 -20.86 18.16 1.75
CA PHE A 13 -19.64 18.00 2.53
C PHE A 13 -18.69 19.11 2.04
N GLU A 14 -18.86 20.30 2.60
CA GLU A 14 -17.93 21.42 2.46
C GLU A 14 -16.64 21.04 3.19
N ASN A 15 -15.61 20.69 2.42
CA ASN A 15 -14.24 20.55 2.91
C ASN A 15 -13.69 21.95 3.25
N PRO A 16 -13.25 22.21 4.49
CA PRO A 16 -12.83 23.55 4.90
C PRO A 16 -11.34 23.80 4.63
N ASP A 17 -10.87 23.78 3.38
CA ASP A 17 -9.48 24.20 3.05
C ASP A 17 -9.35 24.95 1.71
N ALA A 18 -10.40 25.69 1.32
CA ALA A 18 -10.43 26.49 0.10
C ALA A 18 -10.06 27.98 0.32
N ARG A 19 -9.01 28.30 1.10
CA ARG A 19 -8.54 29.69 1.26
C ARG A 19 -7.05 29.87 0.94
N ALA A 20 -6.71 29.72 -0.34
CA ALA A 20 -5.63 30.50 -0.98
C ALA A 20 -5.66 30.36 -2.51
N CYS A 21 -6.85 30.36 -3.13
CA CYS A 21 -6.93 30.59 -4.57
C CYS A 21 -6.93 32.10 -4.84
N MET A 22 -6.29 32.49 -5.96
CA MET A 22 -6.55 33.72 -6.72
C MET A 22 -5.48 34.84 -6.61
N LYS A 23 -4.31 34.61 -7.21
CA LYS A 23 -3.72 35.59 -8.16
C LYS A 23 -2.48 35.03 -8.86
N LYS A 24 -2.68 34.42 -10.03
CA LYS A 24 -2.21 34.93 -11.32
C LYS A 24 -2.49 33.91 -12.42
N ILE A 25 -3.09 34.43 -13.47
CA ILE A 25 -3.53 33.78 -14.70
C ILE A 25 -2.29 33.49 -15.56
N LEU A 26 -2.41 32.49 -16.45
CA LEU A 26 -1.44 31.94 -17.42
C LEU A 26 -0.52 30.84 -16.88
N THR A 27 -0.93 29.59 -17.09
CA THR A 27 -0.24 28.61 -17.94
C THR A 27 -1.19 27.42 -18.13
N ALA A 28 -1.95 27.45 -19.22
CA ALA A 28 -2.59 26.25 -19.76
C ALA A 28 -1.50 25.38 -20.42
N PHE A 29 -1.71 24.07 -20.44
CA PHE A 29 -0.81 22.99 -20.91
C PHE A 29 0.24 22.48 -19.91
N LEU A 30 -0.19 21.59 -19.00
CA LEU A 30 0.51 20.35 -18.62
C LEU A 30 -0.44 19.50 -17.75
N LEU A 31 -1.56 19.12 -18.35
CA LEU A 31 -2.44 18.05 -17.86
C LEU A 31 -1.79 16.70 -18.21
N VAL A 32 -0.77 16.29 -17.46
CA VAL A 32 -0.48 14.87 -17.29
C VAL A 32 -1.02 14.53 -15.91
N GLY A 33 -2.25 14.02 -15.90
CA GLY A 33 -2.92 13.58 -14.69
C GLY A 33 -2.09 12.54 -13.98
N CYS A 34 -1.71 12.82 -12.74
CA CYS A 34 -1.31 11.80 -11.80
C CYS A 34 -2.59 11.02 -11.47
N THR A 35 -2.86 9.97 -12.24
CA THR A 35 -3.91 9.01 -11.91
C THR A 35 -3.44 8.30 -10.65
N SER A 36 -3.99 8.69 -9.49
CA SER A 36 -3.90 7.85 -8.30
C SER A 36 -4.60 6.54 -8.65
N GLN A 37 -3.82 5.48 -8.82
CA GLN A 37 -4.29 4.14 -9.14
C GLN A 37 -5.15 3.64 -7.97
N SER A 38 -6.46 3.87 -8.04
CA SER A 38 -7.45 3.41 -7.04
C SER A 38 -7.79 1.92 -7.15
N GLY A 39 -6.79 1.08 -7.45
CA GLY A 39 -6.92 -0.37 -7.45
C GLY A 39 -6.69 -0.95 -6.05
N PRO A 40 -7.09 -2.20 -5.78
CA PRO A 40 -6.62 -2.90 -4.58
C PRO A 40 -5.09 -2.93 -4.60
N ALA A 41 -4.46 -2.60 -3.47
CA ALA A 41 -3.01 -2.63 -3.36
C ALA A 41 -2.49 -4.06 -3.57
N SER A 42 -1.35 -4.20 -4.25
CA SER A 42 -0.74 -5.53 -4.45
C SER A 42 -0.30 -6.13 -3.10
N PRO A 43 -0.16 -7.47 -3.00
CA PRO A 43 0.43 -8.10 -1.84
C PRO A 43 1.82 -7.53 -1.51
N CYS A 44 2.65 -7.29 -2.52
CA CYS A 44 3.97 -6.66 -2.35
C CYS A 44 3.91 -5.24 -1.82
N TYR A 45 2.98 -4.41 -2.31
CA TYR A 45 2.78 -3.07 -1.76
C TYR A 45 2.42 -3.14 -0.28
N SER A 46 1.50 -4.04 0.08
CA SER A 46 1.00 -4.18 1.45
C SER A 46 2.08 -4.73 2.38
N LEU A 47 2.88 -5.69 1.90
CA LEU A 47 4.03 -6.24 2.60
C LEU A 47 5.07 -5.17 2.90
N CYS A 48 5.45 -4.39 1.88
CA CYS A 48 6.45 -3.33 2.05
C CYS A 48 5.91 -2.12 2.83
N GLN A 49 4.59 -1.91 2.83
CA GLN A 49 3.96 -0.93 3.72
C GLN A 49 4.15 -1.36 5.17
N GLU A 50 3.90 -2.62 5.49
CA GLU A 50 4.07 -3.15 6.83
C GLU A 50 5.54 -3.13 7.26
N LEU A 51 6.44 -3.68 6.45
CA LEU A 51 7.84 -3.81 6.81
C LEU A 51 8.59 -2.46 6.89
N VAL A 52 8.35 -1.57 5.92
CA VAL A 52 9.15 -0.34 5.78
C VAL A 52 8.48 0.86 6.42
N GLN A 53 7.15 1.01 6.30
CA GLN A 53 6.46 2.21 6.80
C GLN A 53 5.84 2.00 8.19
N THR A 54 5.27 0.82 8.46
CA THR A 54 4.67 0.53 9.77
C THR A 54 5.72 0.13 10.80
N CYS A 55 6.55 -0.86 10.49
CA CYS A 55 7.52 -1.44 11.42
C CYS A 55 8.93 -0.83 11.34
N ASP A 56 9.25 -0.08 10.28
CA ASP A 56 10.57 0.56 10.06
C ASP A 56 11.75 -0.42 10.17
N TYR A 57 11.61 -1.60 9.56
CA TYR A 57 12.65 -2.63 9.58
C TYR A 57 13.93 -2.18 8.87
N SER A 58 15.02 -2.11 9.63
CA SER A 58 16.35 -1.71 9.13
C SER A 58 16.92 -2.60 8.02
N ALA A 59 16.40 -3.82 7.84
CA ALA A 59 16.79 -4.72 6.75
C ALA A 59 16.34 -4.23 5.37
N PHE A 60 15.31 -3.36 5.31
CA PHE A 60 14.75 -2.86 4.06
C PHE A 60 15.14 -1.39 3.85
N PRO A 61 16.05 -1.07 2.91
CA PRO A 61 16.64 0.26 2.79
C PRO A 61 15.67 1.32 2.26
N SER A 62 14.62 0.92 1.55
CA SER A 62 13.56 1.80 1.06
C SER A 62 12.33 1.02 0.62
N PHE A 63 11.18 1.69 0.57
CA PHE A 63 9.93 1.10 0.09
C PHE A 63 10.03 0.58 -1.35
N SER A 64 10.61 1.38 -2.26
CA SER A 64 10.80 0.99 -3.68
C SER A 64 11.65 -0.28 -3.80
N SER A 65 12.78 -0.33 -3.08
CA SER A 65 13.66 -1.49 -3.12
C SER A 65 13.00 -2.74 -2.52
N CYS A 66 12.15 -2.57 -1.50
CA CYS A 66 11.36 -3.68 -0.97
C CYS A 66 10.36 -4.18 -2.01
N GLU A 67 9.63 -3.28 -2.67
CA GLU A 67 8.59 -3.66 -3.64
C GLU A 67 9.21 -4.35 -4.87
N GLU A 68 10.32 -3.81 -5.39
CA GLU A 68 11.07 -4.42 -6.50
C GLU A 68 11.55 -5.84 -6.14
N GLY A 69 12.09 -6.04 -4.93
CA GLY A 69 12.51 -7.35 -4.45
C GLY A 69 11.34 -8.32 -4.27
N CYS A 70 10.23 -7.85 -3.69
CA CYS A 70 9.03 -8.66 -3.51
C CYS A 70 8.44 -9.12 -4.85
N VAL A 71 8.35 -8.21 -5.84
CA VAL A 71 7.84 -8.56 -7.18
C VAL A 71 8.73 -9.62 -7.82
N TYR A 72 10.05 -9.44 -7.74
CA TYR A 72 11.00 -10.45 -8.24
C TYR A 72 10.76 -11.82 -7.60
N TYR A 73 10.62 -11.89 -6.27
CA TYR A 73 10.40 -13.16 -5.58
C TYR A 73 9.03 -13.77 -5.84
N GLN A 74 7.99 -12.94 -5.98
CA GLN A 74 6.68 -13.40 -6.42
C GLN A 74 6.74 -14.06 -7.81
N GLU A 75 7.51 -13.50 -8.73
CA GLU A 75 7.74 -14.08 -10.07
C GLU A 75 8.50 -15.42 -9.99
N GLU A 76 9.37 -15.59 -9.00
CA GLU A 76 10.07 -16.84 -8.68
C GLU A 76 9.19 -17.86 -7.91
N GLY A 77 7.93 -17.52 -7.61
CA GLY A 77 6.95 -18.43 -7.02
C GLY A 77 6.86 -18.40 -5.50
N VAL A 78 7.44 -17.37 -4.85
CA VAL A 78 7.34 -17.15 -3.40
C VAL A 78 5.91 -16.80 -2.99
N ASP A 79 5.45 -17.34 -1.87
CA ASP A 79 4.11 -17.08 -1.32
C ASP A 79 4.08 -15.76 -0.53
N VAL A 80 4.04 -14.66 -1.26
CA VAL A 80 3.97 -13.30 -0.71
C VAL A 80 2.71 -13.07 0.13
N GLU A 81 1.59 -13.72 -0.18
CA GLU A 81 0.34 -13.56 0.59
C GLU A 81 0.44 -14.27 1.95
N GLY A 82 1.04 -15.47 1.98
CA GLY A 82 1.40 -16.18 3.20
C GLY A 82 2.38 -15.36 4.05
N GLN A 83 3.44 -14.83 3.43
CA GLN A 83 4.43 -13.99 4.09
C GLN A 83 3.82 -12.73 4.71
N LEU A 84 2.97 -12.01 3.97
CA LEU A 84 2.26 -10.82 4.45
C LEU A 84 1.40 -11.13 5.68
N THR A 85 0.64 -12.22 5.63
CA THR A 85 -0.24 -12.62 6.74
C THR A 85 0.59 -12.92 7.99
N CYS A 86 1.68 -13.68 7.85
CA CYS A 86 2.58 -14.00 8.95
C CYS A 86 3.20 -12.74 9.57
N ILE A 87 3.68 -11.80 8.74
CA ILE A 87 4.31 -10.56 9.23
C ILE A 87 3.30 -9.66 9.95
N GLN A 88 2.05 -9.61 9.49
CA GLN A 88 0.99 -8.87 10.18
C GLN A 88 0.69 -9.47 11.56
N GLU A 89 0.71 -10.80 11.68
CA GLU A 89 0.54 -11.51 12.97
C GLU A 89 1.76 -11.36 13.89
N ALA A 90 2.95 -11.11 13.32
CA ALA A 90 4.18 -10.89 14.06
C ALA A 90 4.20 -9.54 14.81
N GLU A 91 3.31 -8.59 14.51
CA GLU A 91 3.19 -7.29 15.19
C GLU A 91 4.54 -6.55 15.34
N CYS A 92 5.33 -6.50 14.26
CA CYS A 92 6.69 -5.91 14.23
C CYS A 92 7.70 -6.56 15.21
N ASN A 93 7.50 -7.82 15.60
CA ASN A 93 8.48 -8.58 16.35
C ASN A 93 9.58 -9.11 15.42
N ASP A 94 10.80 -8.61 15.57
CA ASP A 94 11.95 -8.96 14.73
C ASP A 94 12.16 -10.48 14.57
N PHE A 95 12.02 -11.24 15.65
CA PHE A 95 12.25 -12.69 15.59
C PHE A 95 11.13 -13.41 14.85
N ALA A 96 9.87 -13.02 15.09
CA ALA A 96 8.73 -13.61 14.38
C ALA A 96 8.75 -13.23 12.90
N VAL A 97 9.17 -12.01 12.54
CA VAL A 97 9.33 -11.62 11.13
C VAL A 97 10.41 -12.46 10.44
N ILE A 98 11.54 -12.73 11.10
CA ILE A 98 12.57 -13.65 10.56
C ILE A 98 12.01 -15.06 10.38
N GLU A 99 11.18 -15.54 11.31
CA GLU A 99 10.50 -16.83 11.15
C GLU A 99 9.56 -16.82 9.93
N CYS A 100 8.82 -15.74 9.70
CA CYS A 100 8.00 -15.56 8.50
C CYS A 100 8.83 -15.57 7.20
N GLU A 101 9.98 -14.89 7.18
CA GLU A 101 10.90 -14.90 6.03
C GLU A 101 11.46 -16.30 5.75
N ASN A 102 11.74 -17.09 6.79
CA ASN A 102 12.23 -18.46 6.61
C ASN A 102 11.15 -19.42 6.13
N GLU A 103 9.90 -19.25 6.59
CA GLU A 103 8.78 -20.12 6.21
C GLU A 103 8.25 -19.80 4.81
N TYR A 104 8.11 -18.51 4.49
CA TYR A 104 7.42 -18.05 3.28
C TYR A 104 8.32 -17.34 2.27
N GLY A 105 9.53 -16.95 2.65
CA GLY A 105 10.47 -16.26 1.79
C GLY A 105 11.25 -17.19 0.89
N VAL A 106 12.38 -16.69 0.39
CA VAL A 106 13.24 -17.42 -0.53
C VAL A 106 14.17 -18.28 0.31
N GLU A 107 13.92 -19.58 0.39
CA GLU A 107 14.90 -20.50 0.96
C GLU A 107 16.22 -20.36 0.19
N SER A 108 17.27 -19.90 0.86
CA SER A 108 18.61 -19.82 0.30
C SER A 108 19.29 -21.17 0.11
N ASP A 109 18.60 -22.27 0.42
CA ASP A 109 19.24 -23.56 0.73
C ASP A 109 19.08 -24.59 -0.41
N ASN A 110 19.33 -24.18 -1.65
CA ASN A 110 19.68 -25.10 -2.73
C ASN A 110 21.15 -24.94 -3.14
N GLU A 111 22.06 -25.34 -2.25
CA GLU A 111 23.39 -25.88 -2.61
C GLU A 111 23.38 -27.41 -2.53
#